data_AF-A0A2P9CTR6-F1
#
_entry.id   AF-A0A2P9CTR6-F1
#
_cell.length_a   1.000
_cell.length_b   1.000
_cell.length_c   1.000
_cell.angle_alpha   90.00
_cell.angle_beta   90.00
_cell.angle_gamma   90.00
#
_symmetry.space_group_name_H-M   'P 1'
#
loop_
_entity.id
_entity.type
_entity.pdbx_description
1 polymer ?
#
loop_
_entity_poly.entity_id
_entity_poly.type
_entity_poly.pdbx_seq_one_letter_code
_entity_poly.pdbx_strand_id
1 'polypeptide(L)'
;MNHNFKTSLDINNKNVDGNINKIISIINQMRLVDENLKNLFSFEETLNDHDALLLFRGRVSKRIVDYSNLITECDNNLTCSEYISPNLKEQYEYHLKNIDNYKRELSVWWNERANDYHRLCMENFLNRKISDINVTNNNDDNNKITDINLKDTKKLMIDEINRMKNVKSELIESSQKLKKQDEIFNIFEMKIRSSAKLIYSLKKKAESDTRYVWYSFFFFVSICVYITMRRLGLLRALFTLIKFIVSILFYVSKLCFKIFQLFKKTNETKYTPTVDNSKSLVLVPNNNEL
;
A
#
# COMPACT_ATOMS: atom_id res chain seq x y z
N MET A 1 -9.53 -18.26 25.76
CA MET A 1 -9.73 -16.95 25.09
C MET A 1 -8.81 -15.84 25.63
N ASN A 2 -8.38 -15.87 26.90
CA ASN A 2 -7.48 -14.86 27.49
C ASN A 2 -6.00 -14.94 27.08
N HIS A 3 -5.48 -16.11 26.69
CA HIS A 3 -4.05 -16.27 26.41
C HIS A 3 -3.63 -15.53 25.13
N ASN A 4 -4.42 -15.64 24.06
CA ASN A 4 -4.13 -14.97 22.78
C ASN A 4 -4.23 -13.43 22.87
N PHE A 5 -5.11 -12.92 23.74
CA PHE A 5 -5.27 -11.48 23.94
C PHE A 5 -4.06 -10.89 24.66
N LYS A 6 -3.57 -11.55 25.72
CA LYS A 6 -2.37 -11.14 26.46
C LYS A 6 -1.11 -11.17 25.58
N THR A 7 -0.95 -12.21 24.76
CA THR A 7 0.18 -12.31 23.82
C THR A 7 0.13 -11.22 22.74
N SER A 8 -1.05 -10.87 22.21
CA SER A 8 -1.18 -9.79 21.24
C SER A 8 -0.87 -8.41 21.83
N LEU A 9 -1.20 -8.18 23.11
CA LEU A 9 -0.94 -6.94 23.82
C LEU A 9 0.56 -6.78 24.15
N ASP A 10 1.22 -7.87 24.55
CA ASP A 10 2.68 -7.91 24.78
C ASP A 10 3.49 -7.73 23.48
N ILE A 11 3.02 -8.27 22.35
CA ILE A 11 3.64 -8.07 21.04
C ILE A 11 3.52 -6.61 20.59
N ASN A 12 2.35 -5.99 20.79
CA ASN A 12 2.14 -4.59 20.45
C ASN A 12 2.99 -3.65 21.32
N ASN A 13 3.09 -3.89 22.63
CA ASN A 13 3.94 -3.09 23.52
C ASN A 13 5.43 -3.18 23.14
N LYS A 14 5.96 -4.38 22.85
CA LYS A 14 7.36 -4.52 22.39
C LYS A 14 7.66 -3.79 21.09
N ASN A 15 6.68 -3.71 20.19
CA ASN A 15 6.85 -3.02 18.90
C ASN A 15 6.82 -1.49 19.07
N VAL A 16 5.99 -0.98 19.99
CA VAL A 16 5.94 0.44 20.36
C VAL A 16 7.24 0.87 21.07
N ASP A 17 7.73 0.08 22.03
CA ASP A 17 9.00 0.35 22.73
C ASP A 17 10.20 0.32 21.77
N GLY A 18 10.20 -0.60 20.79
CA GLY A 18 11.22 -0.67 19.75
C GLY A 18 11.25 0.58 18.85
N ASN A 19 10.08 1.10 18.49
CA ASN A 19 9.99 2.31 17.65
C ASN A 19 10.43 3.56 18.42
N ILE A 20 10.07 3.70 19.70
CA ILE A 20 10.49 4.80 20.56
C ILE A 20 12.02 4.81 20.73
N ASN A 21 12.63 3.65 20.98
CA ASN A 21 14.09 3.54 21.08
C ASN A 21 14.80 3.93 19.78
N LYS A 22 14.20 3.62 18.63
CA LYS A 22 14.72 4.04 17.32
C LYS A 22 14.65 5.56 17.15
N ILE A 23 13.54 6.20 17.54
CA ILE A 23 13.40 7.66 17.50
C ILE A 23 14.43 8.33 18.41
N ILE A 24 14.63 7.83 19.64
CA ILE A 24 15.65 8.36 20.57
C ILE A 24 17.06 8.24 19.98
N SER A 25 17.37 7.11 19.32
CA SER A 25 18.65 6.91 18.64
C SER A 25 18.87 7.96 17.54
N ILE A 26 17.84 8.21 16.71
CA ILE A 26 17.89 9.21 15.64
C ILE A 26 18.07 10.62 16.20
N ILE A 27 17.36 10.99 17.27
CA ILE A 27 17.52 12.30 17.93
C ILE A 27 18.94 12.47 18.49
N ASN A 28 19.52 11.42 19.07
CA ASN A 28 20.92 11.48 19.51
C ASN A 28 21.89 11.70 18.34
N GLN A 29 21.64 11.09 17.19
CA GLN A 29 22.43 11.34 15.97
C GLN A 29 22.25 12.77 15.47
N MET A 30 21.03 13.31 15.49
CA MET A 30 20.77 14.72 15.16
C MET A 30 21.57 15.67 16.04
N ARG A 31 21.60 15.42 17.36
CA ARG A 31 22.38 16.22 18.31
C ARG A 31 23.87 16.19 18.00
N LEU A 32 24.42 15.04 17.61
CA LEU A 32 25.82 14.94 17.21
C LEU A 32 26.12 15.76 15.95
N VAL A 33 25.22 15.73 14.96
CA VAL A 33 25.36 16.53 13.75
C VAL A 33 25.23 18.03 14.05
N ASP A 34 24.32 18.41 14.95
CA ASP A 34 24.12 19.79 15.40
C ASP A 34 25.39 20.36 16.04
N GLU A 35 25.95 19.68 17.04
CA GLU A 35 27.21 20.09 17.69
C GLU A 35 28.37 20.16 16.69
N ASN A 36 28.38 19.24 15.73
CA ASN A 36 29.41 19.18 14.71
C ASN A 36 29.30 20.31 13.66
N LEU A 37 28.08 20.76 13.34
CA LEU A 37 27.83 21.95 12.52
C LEU A 37 28.18 23.23 13.29
N LYS A 38 27.77 23.32 14.55
CA LYS A 38 28.11 24.44 15.44
C LYS A 38 29.62 24.62 15.55
N ASN A 39 30.37 23.54 15.72
CA ASN A 39 31.83 23.55 15.74
C ASN A 39 32.44 23.98 14.40
N LEU A 40 31.86 23.59 13.26
CA LEU A 40 32.35 24.04 11.95
C LEU A 40 32.17 25.53 11.74
N PHE A 41 31.02 26.08 12.13
CA PHE A 41 30.77 27.51 12.00
C PHE A 41 31.55 28.33 13.03
N SER A 42 31.87 27.75 14.20
CA SER A 42 32.68 28.40 15.23
C SER A 42 34.18 28.40 14.92
N PHE A 43 34.66 27.39 14.19
CA PHE A 43 36.03 27.39 13.67
C PHE A 43 36.09 28.32 12.45
N GLU A 44 36.39 29.60 12.70
CA GLU A 44 36.74 30.55 11.66
C GLU A 44 38.14 30.21 11.13
N GLU A 45 38.22 29.16 10.31
CA GLU A 45 39.40 28.85 9.51
C GLU A 45 39.61 30.04 8.55
N THR A 46 40.84 30.56 8.46
CA THR A 46 41.18 31.63 7.51
C THR A 46 41.20 31.05 6.10
N LEU A 47 40.01 30.92 5.51
CA LEU A 47 39.78 30.33 4.20
C LEU A 47 40.25 31.30 3.10
N ASN A 48 41.57 31.38 2.91
CA ASN A 48 42.21 32.27 1.95
C ASN A 48 42.45 31.64 0.58
N ASP A 49 42.28 30.32 0.48
CA ASP A 49 42.47 29.56 -0.76
C ASP A 49 41.12 29.16 -1.39
N HIS A 50 41.09 29.13 -2.71
CA HIS A 50 39.94 28.70 -3.51
C HIS A 50 39.45 27.30 -3.08
N ASP A 51 40.39 26.36 -2.95
CA ASP A 51 40.05 24.97 -2.63
C ASP A 51 39.57 24.84 -1.19
N ALA A 52 40.15 25.61 -0.27
CA ALA A 52 39.71 25.66 1.12
C ALA A 52 38.25 26.16 1.25
N LEU A 53 37.88 27.24 0.55
CA LEU A 53 36.51 27.77 0.52
C LEU A 53 35.51 26.73 -0.02
N LEU A 54 35.85 26.05 -1.11
CA LEU A 54 35.00 25.05 -1.73
C LEU A 54 34.86 23.80 -0.85
N LEU A 55 35.95 23.35 -0.22
CA LEU A 55 35.95 22.24 0.73
C LEU A 55 35.13 22.56 1.97
N PHE A 56 35.25 23.75 2.55
CA PHE A 56 34.43 24.17 3.69
C PHE A 56 32.95 24.15 3.32
N ARG A 57 32.56 24.83 2.23
CA ARG A 57 31.18 24.84 1.74
C ARG A 57 30.64 23.43 1.52
N GLY A 58 31.43 22.57 0.88
CA GLY A 58 31.07 21.17 0.64
C GLY A 58 30.88 20.38 1.94
N ARG A 59 31.78 20.53 2.91
CA ARG A 59 31.70 19.87 4.24
C ARG A 59 30.44 20.28 4.98
N VAL A 60 30.17 21.58 5.07
CA VAL A 60 28.97 22.11 5.75
C VAL A 60 27.70 21.65 5.02
N SER A 61 27.64 21.80 3.69
CA SER A 61 26.48 21.40 2.90
C SER A 61 26.18 19.92 3.04
N LYS A 62 27.20 19.05 3.03
CA LYS A 62 27.02 17.62 3.22
C LYS A 62 26.42 17.31 4.59
N ARG A 63 26.93 17.93 5.66
CA ARG A 63 26.41 17.74 7.02
C ARG A 63 24.98 18.25 7.18
N ILE A 64 24.61 19.37 6.54
CA ILE A 64 23.21 19.84 6.51
C ILE A 64 22.31 18.83 5.79
N VAL A 65 22.76 18.23 4.69
CA VAL A 65 22.00 17.18 3.99
C VAL A 65 21.84 15.94 4.86
N ASP A 66 22.91 15.48 5.51
CA ASP A 66 22.87 14.34 6.44
C ASP A 66 21.89 14.62 7.60
N TYR A 67 21.91 15.84 8.15
CA TYR A 67 20.96 16.28 9.17
C TYR A 67 19.51 16.25 8.64
N SER A 68 19.29 16.75 7.42
CA SER A 68 17.97 16.74 6.79
C SER A 68 17.43 15.33 6.64
N ASN A 69 18.28 14.38 6.23
CA ASN A 69 17.89 12.98 6.08
C ASN A 69 17.47 12.38 7.43
N LEU A 70 18.22 12.65 8.50
CA LEU A 70 17.83 12.22 9.85
C LEU A 70 16.47 12.79 10.27
N ILE A 71 16.18 14.05 9.94
CA ILE A 71 14.89 14.69 10.23
C ILE A 71 13.76 13.98 9.49
N THR A 72 13.94 13.67 8.21
CA THR A 72 12.93 12.92 7.45
C THR A 72 12.75 11.49 7.98
N GLU A 73 13.82 10.82 8.41
CA GLU A 73 13.72 9.49 9.01
C GLU A 73 12.96 9.54 10.34
N CYS A 74 13.23 10.56 11.17
CA CYS A 74 12.52 10.77 12.43
C CYS A 74 11.03 11.03 12.19
N ASP A 75 10.68 11.88 11.23
CA ASP A 75 9.29 12.23 10.88
C ASP A 75 8.48 11.01 10.41
N ASN A 76 9.10 10.15 9.60
CA ASN A 76 8.48 8.89 9.16
C ASN A 76 8.20 7.94 10.33
N ASN A 77 9.14 7.82 11.29
CA ASN A 77 8.95 6.97 12.47
C ASN A 77 7.96 7.58 13.48
N LEU A 78 7.89 8.92 13.58
CA LEU A 78 6.90 9.65 14.39
C LEU A 78 5.48 9.47 13.83
N THR A 79 5.28 9.61 12.51
CA THR A 79 3.98 9.42 11.86
C THR A 79 3.42 8.01 12.05
N CYS A 80 4.29 7.01 12.23
CA CYS A 80 3.92 5.62 12.49
C CYS A 80 3.69 5.29 13.98
N SER A 81 3.90 6.24 14.90
CA SER A 81 3.77 6.01 16.35
C SER A 81 2.52 6.68 16.93
N GLU A 82 1.57 5.87 17.42
CA GLU A 82 0.28 6.33 17.96
C GLU A 82 0.40 6.97 19.36
N TYR A 83 1.59 6.85 20.00
CA TYR A 83 1.90 7.48 21.30
C TYR A 83 3.30 8.09 21.27
N ILE A 84 3.38 9.42 21.26
CA ILE A 84 4.66 10.16 21.29
C ILE A 84 4.69 11.02 22.54
N SER A 85 5.77 10.89 23.32
CA SER A 85 6.01 11.74 24.48
C SER A 85 6.17 13.21 24.08
N PRO A 86 5.54 14.17 24.77
CA PRO A 86 5.62 15.59 24.43
C PRO A 86 7.05 16.14 24.40
N ASN A 87 7.95 15.62 25.26
CA ASN A 87 9.37 16.00 25.27
C ASN A 87 10.08 15.61 23.97
N LEU A 88 9.74 14.45 23.40
CA LEU A 88 10.34 13.97 22.16
C LEU A 88 9.95 14.85 20.97
N LYS A 89 8.70 15.33 20.97
CA LYS A 89 8.18 16.26 19.97
C LYS A 89 8.87 17.62 20.06
N GLU A 90 9.09 18.13 21.27
CA GLU A 90 9.82 19.40 21.49
C GLU A 90 11.26 19.32 20.97
N GLN A 91 11.97 18.22 21.24
CA GLN A 91 13.33 18.01 20.71
C GLN A 91 13.37 17.93 19.18
N TYR A 92 12.37 17.28 18.58
CA TYR A 92 12.24 17.25 17.13
C TYR A 92 12.01 18.65 16.54
N GLU A 93 11.08 19.43 17.10
CA GLU A 93 10.81 20.80 16.66
C GLU A 93 12.02 21.72 16.82
N TYR A 94 12.81 21.54 17.89
CA TYR A 94 14.08 22.22 18.08
C TYR A 94 15.06 21.95 16.93
N HIS A 95 15.27 20.67 16.59
CA HIS A 95 16.16 20.28 15.51
C HIS A 95 15.67 20.72 14.12
N LEU A 96 14.35 20.73 13.90
CA LEU A 96 13.72 21.26 12.68
C LEU A 96 14.03 22.76 12.50
N LYS A 97 14.01 23.54 13.58
CA LYS A 97 14.37 24.96 13.54
C LYS A 97 15.87 25.16 13.31
N ASN A 98 16.71 24.35 13.94
CA ASN A 98 18.18 24.46 13.80
C ASN A 98 18.64 24.18 12.38
N ILE A 99 18.09 23.18 11.70
CA ILE A 99 18.50 22.89 10.32
C ILE A 99 18.22 24.07 9.37
N ASP A 100 17.09 24.75 9.54
CA ASP A 100 16.76 25.91 8.72
C ASP A 100 17.64 27.12 9.07
N ASN A 101 18.04 27.26 10.35
CA ASN A 101 19.06 28.23 10.74
C ASN A 101 20.39 27.96 10.02
N TYR A 102 20.89 26.72 10.02
CA TYR A 102 22.16 26.41 9.36
C TYR A 102 22.11 26.56 7.83
N LYS A 103 20.99 26.25 7.18
CA LYS A 103 20.81 26.54 5.75
C LYS A 103 20.95 28.03 5.47
N ARG A 104 20.33 28.86 6.31
CA ARG A 104 20.40 30.32 6.22
C ARG A 104 21.80 30.84 6.52
N GLU A 105 22.45 30.36 7.58
CA GLU A 105 23.82 30.73 7.94
C GLU A 105 24.80 30.39 6.80
N LEU A 106 24.71 29.19 6.22
CA LEU A 106 25.53 28.82 5.07
C LEU A 106 25.27 29.75 3.86
N SER A 107 24.01 30.14 3.63
CA SER A 107 23.67 31.06 2.55
C SER A 107 24.25 32.47 2.78
N VAL A 108 24.16 32.98 4.01
CA VAL A 108 24.73 34.29 4.36
C VAL A 108 26.25 34.24 4.24
N TRP A 109 26.87 33.23 4.84
CA TRP A 109 28.30 32.99 4.78
C TRP A 109 28.83 32.91 3.34
N TRP A 110 28.10 32.23 2.45
CA TRP A 110 28.47 32.15 1.03
C TRP A 110 28.33 33.48 0.32
N ASN A 111 27.25 34.22 0.56
CA ASN A 111 27.03 35.51 -0.09
C ASN A 111 28.11 36.55 0.29
N GLU A 112 28.59 36.53 1.53
CA GLU A 112 29.69 37.39 1.97
C GLU A 112 31.02 37.07 1.26
N ARG A 113 31.29 35.79 1.00
CA ARG A 113 32.58 35.29 0.47
C ARG A 113 32.57 34.98 -1.04
N ALA A 114 31.42 35.06 -1.69
CA ALA A 114 31.27 34.74 -3.12
C ALA A 114 32.15 35.62 -4.02
N ASN A 115 32.27 36.91 -3.69
CA ASN A 115 33.10 37.84 -4.44
C ASN A 115 34.60 37.48 -4.33
N ASP A 116 35.07 37.14 -3.12
CA ASP A 116 36.45 36.71 -2.89
C ASP A 116 36.74 35.38 -3.59
N TYR A 117 35.78 34.44 -3.56
CA TYR A 117 35.86 33.18 -4.29
C TYR A 117 36.04 33.41 -5.79
N HIS A 118 35.22 34.27 -6.40
CA HIS A 118 35.33 34.58 -7.83
C HIS A 118 36.65 35.28 -8.19
N ARG A 119 37.15 36.14 -7.31
CA ARG A 119 38.48 36.76 -7.46
C ARG A 119 39.57 35.69 -7.51
N LEU A 120 39.58 34.76 -6.55
CA LEU A 120 40.54 33.66 -6.48
C LEU A 120 40.43 32.71 -7.69
N CYS A 121 39.22 32.40 -8.16
CA CYS A 121 39.03 31.62 -9.38
C CYS A 121 39.68 32.30 -10.60
N MET A 122 39.47 33.61 -10.75
CA MET A 122 40.01 34.36 -11.88
C MET A 122 41.54 34.42 -11.82
N GLU A 123 42.10 34.64 -10.63
CA GLU A 123 43.55 34.65 -10.41
C GLU A 123 44.18 33.30 -10.76
N ASN A 124 43.62 32.19 -10.27
CA ASN A 124 44.08 30.84 -10.61
C ASN A 124 43.98 30.55 -12.11
N PHE A 125 42.90 30.98 -12.76
CA PHE A 125 42.73 30.82 -14.20
C PHE A 125 43.78 31.59 -15.00
N LEU A 126 44.04 32.86 -14.64
CA LEU A 126 45.04 33.69 -15.31
C LEU A 126 46.44 33.13 -15.11
N ASN A 127 46.78 32.71 -13.89
CA ASN A 127 48.07 32.09 -13.59
C ASN A 127 48.31 30.82 -14.42
N ARG A 128 47.28 29.98 -14.56
CA ARG A 128 47.34 28.78 -15.43
C ARG A 128 47.49 29.14 -16.91
N LYS A 129 46.79 30.17 -17.40
CA LYS A 129 46.93 30.61 -18.79
C LYS A 129 48.33 31.16 -19.06
N ILE A 130 48.91 31.91 -18.12
CA ILE A 130 50.28 32.42 -18.22
C ILE A 130 51.29 31.26 -18.24
N SER A 131 51.11 30.23 -17.40
CA SER A 131 51.97 29.04 -17.44
C SER A 131 51.87 28.30 -18.77
N ASP A 132 50.67 28.14 -19.33
CA ASP A 132 50.46 27.44 -20.59
C ASP A 132 51.08 28.20 -21.78
N ILE A 133 50.99 29.54 -21.79
CA ILE A 133 51.63 30.39 -22.82
C ILE A 133 53.16 30.28 -22.76
N ASN A 134 53.75 30.28 -21.56
CA ASN A 134 55.19 30.14 -21.39
C ASN A 134 55.72 28.75 -21.82
N VAL A 135 54.89 27.70 -21.75
CA VAL A 135 55.22 26.36 -22.26
C VAL A 135 55.11 26.25 -23.79
N THR A 136 54.27 27.08 -24.42
CA THR A 136 53.97 26.99 -25.86
C THR A 136 54.94 27.82 -26.74
N ASN A 137 55.70 28.75 -26.17
CA ASN A 137 56.63 29.62 -26.89
C ASN A 137 57.90 28.94 -27.46
N ASN A 138 58.01 27.60 -27.38
CA ASN A 138 59.21 26.86 -27.78
C ASN A 138 59.07 25.92 -28.98
N ASN A 139 57.93 25.83 -29.68
CA ASN A 139 57.84 24.91 -30.84
C ASN A 139 57.06 25.47 -32.03
N ASP A 140 57.87 25.93 -32.99
CA ASP A 140 57.79 26.06 -34.45
C ASP A 140 56.44 26.00 -35.22
N ASP A 141 56.31 27.05 -36.03
CA ASP A 141 55.18 27.48 -36.85
C ASP A 141 54.95 26.73 -38.18
N ASN A 142 55.63 25.61 -38.45
CA ASN A 142 55.58 24.95 -39.77
C ASN A 142 54.57 23.79 -39.90
N ASN A 143 53.93 23.34 -38.81
CA ASN A 143 52.81 22.36 -38.84
C ASN A 143 51.43 22.99 -39.01
N LYS A 144 51.36 24.33 -39.09
CA LYS A 144 50.17 25.15 -38.84
C LYS A 144 48.99 24.83 -39.76
N ILE A 145 49.19 24.50 -41.04
CA ILE A 145 48.09 24.33 -42.01
C ILE A 145 47.43 22.95 -41.89
N THR A 146 48.20 21.88 -41.73
CA THR A 146 47.69 20.53 -41.43
C THR A 146 47.10 20.46 -40.02
N ASP A 147 47.70 21.15 -39.04
CA ASP A 147 47.14 21.28 -37.70
C ASP A 147 45.85 22.10 -37.67
N ILE A 148 45.66 23.13 -38.51
CA ILE A 148 44.40 23.89 -38.57
C ILE A 148 43.25 22.98 -38.97
N ASN A 149 43.40 22.15 -40.01
CA ASN A 149 42.35 21.22 -40.44
C ASN A 149 42.08 20.11 -39.42
N LEU A 150 43.13 19.59 -38.77
CA LEU A 150 43.01 18.61 -37.68
C LEU A 150 42.36 19.23 -36.43
N LYS A 151 42.66 20.51 -36.15
CA LYS A 151 42.10 21.27 -35.03
C LYS A 151 40.65 21.62 -35.25
N ASP A 152 40.25 21.96 -36.47
CA ASP A 152 38.85 22.17 -36.84
C ASP A 152 38.06 20.87 -36.79
N THR A 153 38.63 19.76 -37.28
CA THR A 153 38.00 18.43 -37.16
C THR A 153 37.86 18.00 -35.69
N LYS A 154 38.90 18.23 -34.88
CA LYS A 154 38.89 17.97 -33.43
C LYS A 154 37.85 18.84 -32.72
N LYS A 155 37.73 20.11 -33.09
CA LYS A 155 36.73 21.03 -32.54
C LYS A 155 35.32 20.56 -32.89
N LEU A 156 35.08 20.19 -34.14
CA LEU A 156 33.79 19.65 -34.60
C LEU A 156 33.44 18.35 -33.87
N MET A 157 34.43 17.48 -33.65
CA MET A 157 34.24 16.25 -32.86
C MET A 157 33.93 16.55 -31.39
N ILE A 158 34.59 17.54 -30.79
CA ILE A 158 34.31 17.97 -29.40
C ILE A 158 32.91 18.56 -29.30
N ASP A 159 32.50 19.40 -30.25
CA ASP A 159 31.16 19.99 -30.30
C ASP A 159 30.09 18.90 -30.47
N GLU A 160 30.33 17.90 -31.31
CA GLU A 160 29.43 16.77 -31.48
C GLU A 160 29.37 15.87 -30.23
N ILE A 161 30.49 15.63 -29.55
CA ILE A 161 30.52 14.92 -28.26
C ILE A 161 29.74 15.70 -27.20
N ASN A 162 29.86 17.02 -27.17
CA ASN A 162 29.11 17.87 -26.25
C ASN A 162 27.62 17.85 -26.57
N ARG A 163 27.25 17.86 -27.86
CA ARG A 163 25.87 17.68 -28.32
C ARG A 163 25.31 16.33 -27.88
N MET A 164 26.05 15.23 -28.10
CA MET A 164 25.65 13.89 -27.66
C MET A 164 25.54 13.78 -26.13
N LYS A 165 26.43 14.43 -25.38
CA LYS A 165 26.33 14.48 -23.90
C LYS A 165 25.08 15.22 -23.45
N ASN A 166 24.75 16.34 -24.09
CA ASN A 166 23.53 17.09 -23.77
C ASN A 166 22.28 16.26 -24.08
N VAL A 167 22.20 15.66 -25.27
CA VAL A 167 21.10 14.76 -25.65
C VAL A 167 20.99 13.57 -24.70
N LYS A 168 22.11 12.98 -24.28
CA LYS A 168 22.11 11.89 -23.28
C LYS A 168 21.60 12.37 -21.92
N SER A 169 21.99 13.57 -21.49
CA SER A 169 21.51 14.18 -20.25
C SER A 169 20.00 14.42 -20.30
N GLU A 170 19.49 15.00 -21.39
CA GLU A 170 18.07 15.22 -21.62
C GLU A 170 17.30 13.89 -21.65
N LEU A 171 17.85 12.85 -22.28
CA LEU A 171 17.23 11.51 -22.32
C LEU A 171 17.19 10.86 -20.92
N ILE A 172 18.26 10.98 -20.13
CA ILE A 172 18.30 10.49 -18.76
C ILE A 172 17.31 11.26 -17.89
N GLU A 173 17.21 12.58 -18.03
CA GLU A 173 16.23 13.41 -17.33
C GLU A 173 14.79 13.01 -17.70
N SER A 174 14.52 12.78 -18.99
CA SER A 174 13.23 12.28 -19.47
C SER A 174 12.90 10.91 -18.89
N SER A 175 13.89 10.00 -18.81
CA SER A 175 13.71 8.67 -18.20
C SER A 175 13.41 8.78 -16.70
N GLN A 176 14.09 9.66 -15.98
CA GLN A 176 13.81 9.94 -14.57
C GLN A 176 12.42 10.57 -14.37
N LYS A 177 11.98 11.47 -15.25
CA LYS A 177 10.63 12.03 -15.25
C LYS A 177 9.58 10.95 -15.46
N LEU A 178 9.79 10.03 -16.40
CA LEU A 178 8.91 8.88 -16.63
C LEU A 178 8.82 7.99 -15.40
N LYS A 179 9.96 7.65 -14.78
CA LYS A 179 9.98 6.84 -13.56
C LYS A 179 9.22 7.50 -12.39
N LYS A 180 9.34 8.82 -12.24
CA LYS A 180 8.56 9.58 -11.25
C LYS A 180 7.06 9.56 -11.58
N GLN A 181 6.68 9.64 -12.85
CA GLN A 181 5.28 9.52 -13.26
C GLN A 181 4.73 8.14 -12.92
N ASP A 182 5.47 7.06 -13.17
CA ASP A 182 5.05 5.69 -12.83
C ASP A 182 4.86 5.50 -11.31
N GLU A 183 5.76 6.05 -10.48
CA GLU A 183 5.61 6.02 -9.01
C GLU A 183 4.35 6.78 -8.58
N ILE A 184 4.09 7.96 -9.16
CA ILE A 184 2.88 8.75 -8.87
C ILE A 184 1.63 7.98 -9.30
N PHE A 185 1.63 7.36 -10.49
CA PHE A 185 0.51 6.55 -10.97
C PHE A 185 0.23 5.36 -10.06
N ASN A 186 1.26 4.68 -9.57
CA ASN A 186 1.09 3.57 -8.63
C ASN A 186 0.51 4.04 -7.29
N ILE A 187 0.95 5.19 -6.77
CA ILE A 187 0.35 5.80 -5.57
C ILE A 187 -1.14 6.13 -5.81
N PHE A 188 -1.47 6.70 -6.98
CA PHE A 188 -2.87 6.96 -7.34
C PHE A 188 -3.69 5.68 -7.45
N GLU A 189 -3.16 4.64 -8.07
CA GLU A 189 -3.81 3.34 -8.19
C GLU A 189 -4.09 2.74 -6.80
N MET A 190 -3.09 2.75 -5.90
CA MET A 190 -3.25 2.30 -4.52
C MET A 190 -4.31 3.11 -3.76
N LYS A 191 -4.35 4.44 -3.95
CA LYS A 191 -5.34 5.32 -3.34
C LYS A 191 -6.75 5.04 -3.86
N ILE A 192 -6.91 4.89 -5.18
CA ILE A 192 -8.19 4.51 -5.81
C ILE A 192 -8.66 3.16 -5.28
N ARG A 193 -7.76 2.17 -5.19
CA ARG A 193 -8.08 0.83 -4.67
C ARG A 193 -8.48 0.87 -3.20
N SER A 194 -7.83 1.68 -2.39
CA SER A 194 -8.17 1.90 -0.98
C SER A 194 -9.56 2.56 -0.85
N SER A 195 -9.81 3.64 -1.57
CA SER A 195 -11.11 4.31 -1.61
C SER A 195 -12.23 3.38 -2.09
N ALA A 196 -11.99 2.56 -3.11
CA ALA A 196 -12.95 1.57 -3.59
C ALA A 196 -13.29 0.53 -2.51
N LYS A 197 -12.30 0.05 -1.74
CA LYS A 197 -12.54 -0.85 -0.59
C LYS A 197 -13.38 -0.18 0.50
N LEU A 198 -13.13 1.09 0.80
CA LEU A 198 -13.92 1.86 1.76
C LEU A 198 -15.36 2.06 1.28
N ILE A 199 -15.57 2.41 0.00
CA ILE A 199 -16.91 2.52 -0.58
C ILE A 199 -17.62 1.17 -0.52
N TYR A 200 -16.93 0.07 -0.81
CA TYR A 200 -17.48 -1.27 -0.73
C TYR A 200 -17.87 -1.66 0.71
N SER A 201 -17.04 -1.35 1.70
CA SER A 201 -17.36 -1.64 3.10
C SER A 201 -18.53 -0.78 3.61
N LEU A 202 -18.59 0.49 3.20
CA LEU A 202 -19.71 1.38 3.48
C LEU A 202 -21.01 0.87 2.82
N LYS A 203 -20.95 0.46 1.55
CA LYS A 203 -22.08 -0.14 0.84
C LYS A 203 -22.57 -1.40 1.56
N LYS A 204 -21.65 -2.29 1.94
CA LYS A 204 -21.98 -3.53 2.66
C LYS A 204 -22.65 -3.25 4.01
N LYS A 205 -22.21 -2.21 4.72
CA LYS A 205 -22.81 -1.77 5.99
C LYS A 205 -24.20 -1.16 5.79
N ALA A 206 -24.37 -0.30 4.80
CA ALA A 206 -25.68 0.27 4.45
C ALA A 206 -26.68 -0.82 4.03
N GLU A 207 -26.21 -1.85 3.32
CA GLU A 207 -27.04 -2.98 2.92
C GLU A 207 -27.40 -3.91 4.09
N SER A 208 -26.52 -4.09 5.09
CA SER A 208 -26.91 -4.75 6.34
C SER A 208 -27.94 -3.94 7.12
N ASP A 209 -27.78 -2.62 7.22
CA ASP A 209 -28.75 -1.76 7.92
C ASP A 209 -30.11 -1.77 7.23
N THR A 210 -30.13 -1.75 5.89
CA THR A 210 -31.36 -1.88 5.10
C THR A 210 -32.05 -3.22 5.34
N ARG A 211 -31.30 -4.32 5.50
CA ARG A 211 -31.87 -5.63 5.85
C ARG A 211 -32.48 -5.63 7.25
N TYR A 212 -31.84 -5.00 8.24
CA TYR A 212 -32.41 -4.87 9.58
C TYR A 212 -33.73 -4.09 9.56
N VAL A 213 -33.79 -2.99 8.80
CA VAL A 213 -35.03 -2.22 8.61
C VAL A 213 -36.15 -3.10 8.01
N TRP A 214 -35.82 -3.90 6.99
CA TRP A 214 -36.77 -4.85 6.39
C TRP A 214 -37.23 -5.93 7.37
N TYR A 215 -36.33 -6.49 8.19
CA TYR A 215 -36.71 -7.46 9.23
C TYR A 215 -37.62 -6.84 10.28
N SER A 216 -37.33 -5.62 10.74
CA SER A 216 -38.21 -4.89 11.66
C SER A 216 -39.59 -4.63 11.05
N PHE A 217 -39.65 -4.27 9.76
CA PHE A 217 -40.91 -4.09 9.03
C PHE A 217 -41.71 -5.40 8.93
N PHE A 218 -41.08 -6.50 8.53
CA PHE A 218 -41.74 -7.82 8.48
C PHE A 218 -42.21 -8.28 9.85
N PHE A 219 -41.43 -8.05 10.90
CA PHE A 219 -41.83 -8.40 12.27
C PHE A 219 -43.07 -7.62 12.70
N PHE A 220 -43.10 -6.30 12.42
CA PHE A 220 -44.26 -5.46 12.67
C PHE A 220 -45.50 -5.94 11.90
N VAL A 221 -45.37 -6.18 10.59
CA VAL A 221 -46.46 -6.71 9.76
C VAL A 221 -46.94 -8.07 10.26
N SER A 222 -46.03 -8.96 10.64
CA SER A 222 -46.38 -10.28 11.18
C SER A 222 -47.17 -10.17 12.49
N ILE A 223 -46.82 -9.24 13.37
CA ILE A 223 -47.58 -8.96 14.61
C ILE A 223 -48.95 -8.36 14.26
N CYS A 224 -49.02 -7.42 13.33
CA CYS A 224 -50.28 -6.82 12.88
C CYS A 224 -51.21 -7.90 12.30
N VAL A 225 -50.70 -8.78 11.43
CA VAL A 225 -51.44 -9.92 10.87
C VAL A 225 -51.86 -10.89 11.98
N TYR A 226 -51.00 -11.16 12.96
CA TYR A 226 -51.35 -12.03 14.09
C TYR A 226 -52.52 -11.46 14.93
N ILE A 227 -52.50 -10.16 15.22
CA ILE A 227 -53.57 -9.50 15.99
C ILE A 227 -54.89 -9.50 15.20
N THR A 228 -54.86 -9.19 13.90
CA THR A 228 -56.07 -9.23 13.05
C THR A 228 -56.60 -10.66 12.91
N MET A 229 -55.72 -11.65 12.66
CA MET A 229 -56.06 -13.08 12.65
C MET A 229 -56.68 -13.56 13.97
N ARG A 230 -56.15 -13.08 15.11
CA ARG A 230 -56.68 -13.38 16.45
C ARG A 230 -58.08 -12.79 16.64
N ARG A 231 -58.32 -11.58 16.15
CA ARG A 231 -59.61 -10.88 16.30
C ARG A 231 -60.70 -11.37 15.35
N LEU A 232 -60.36 -11.76 14.12
CA LEU A 232 -61.31 -12.24 13.12
C LEU A 232 -61.71 -13.72 13.29
N GLY A 233 -61.11 -14.47 14.23
CA GLY A 233 -61.36 -15.91 14.35
C GLY A 233 -60.85 -16.74 13.16
N LEU A 234 -60.17 -16.11 12.20
CA LEU A 234 -59.57 -16.73 11.00
C LEU A 234 -58.50 -17.76 11.34
N LEU A 235 -57.86 -17.68 12.52
CA LEU A 235 -56.96 -18.74 12.99
C LEU A 235 -57.66 -20.11 12.98
N ARG A 236 -58.93 -20.16 13.41
CA ARG A 236 -59.70 -21.41 13.42
C ARG A 236 -59.97 -21.91 12.01
N ALA A 237 -60.30 -21.00 11.08
CA ALA A 237 -60.51 -21.30 9.67
C ALA A 237 -59.23 -21.74 8.94
N LEU A 238 -58.09 -21.15 9.29
CA LEU A 238 -56.78 -21.44 8.69
C LEU A 238 -56.22 -22.78 9.19
N PHE A 239 -56.40 -23.09 10.49
CA PHE A 239 -56.13 -24.42 11.03
C PHE A 239 -57.03 -25.50 10.38
N THR A 240 -58.31 -25.22 10.12
CA THR A 240 -59.17 -26.17 9.40
C THR A 240 -58.75 -26.33 7.94
N LEU A 241 -58.31 -25.27 7.27
CA LEU A 241 -57.85 -25.33 5.88
C LEU A 241 -56.53 -26.10 5.75
N ILE A 242 -55.57 -25.89 6.65
CA ILE A 242 -54.34 -26.70 6.71
C ILE A 242 -54.66 -28.18 6.97
N LYS A 243 -55.55 -28.47 7.93
CA LYS A 243 -55.99 -29.84 8.22
C LYS A 243 -56.66 -30.48 6.99
N PHE A 244 -57.43 -29.71 6.22
CA PHE A 244 -58.06 -30.15 4.99
C PHE A 244 -57.03 -30.47 3.89
N ILE A 245 -56.02 -29.62 3.69
CA ILE A 245 -54.92 -29.86 2.74
C ILE A 245 -54.14 -31.13 3.10
N VAL A 246 -53.78 -31.31 4.38
CA VAL A 246 -53.07 -32.52 4.84
C VAL A 246 -53.94 -33.76 4.63
N SER A 247 -55.25 -33.67 4.88
CA SER A 247 -56.17 -34.78 4.64
C SER A 247 -56.28 -35.13 3.16
N ILE A 248 -56.28 -34.13 2.26
CA ILE A 248 -56.28 -34.36 0.81
C ILE A 248 -54.98 -35.02 0.38
N LEU A 249 -53.82 -34.53 0.83
CA LEU A 249 -52.51 -35.11 0.53
C LEU A 249 -52.43 -36.58 0.97
N PHE A 250 -52.94 -36.90 2.17
CA PHE A 250 -53.00 -38.27 2.66
C PHE A 250 -53.95 -39.13 1.82
N TYR A 251 -55.09 -38.58 1.39
CA TYR A 251 -56.04 -39.28 0.52
C TYR A 251 -55.45 -39.56 -0.87
N VAL A 252 -54.80 -38.58 -1.50
CA VAL A 252 -54.11 -38.74 -2.79
C VAL A 252 -52.99 -39.77 -2.67
N SER A 253 -52.22 -39.74 -1.58
CA SER A 253 -51.16 -40.73 -1.33
C SER A 253 -51.72 -42.15 -1.20
N LYS A 254 -52.84 -42.31 -0.50
CA LYS A 254 -53.55 -43.61 -0.36
C LYS A 254 -54.15 -44.08 -1.67
N LEU A 255 -54.67 -43.16 -2.49
CA LEU A 255 -55.19 -43.45 -3.83
C LEU A 255 -54.07 -43.91 -4.76
N CYS A 256 -52.93 -43.20 -4.77
CA CYS A 256 -51.73 -43.58 -5.50
C CYS A 256 -51.22 -44.98 -5.06
N PHE A 257 -51.22 -45.28 -3.76
CA PHE A 257 -50.81 -46.59 -3.28
C PHE A 257 -51.76 -47.72 -3.72
N LYS A 258 -53.08 -47.48 -3.74
CA LYS A 258 -54.06 -48.44 -4.26
C LYS A 258 -53.91 -48.68 -5.77
N ILE A 259 -53.68 -47.61 -6.55
CA ILE A 259 -53.43 -47.73 -7.99
C ILE A 259 -52.12 -48.47 -8.25
N PHE A 260 -51.07 -48.20 -7.46
CA PHE A 260 -49.81 -48.92 -7.54
C PHE A 260 -49.96 -50.41 -7.22
N GLN A 261 -50.75 -50.78 -6.20
CA GLN A 261 -51.05 -52.19 -5.92
C GLN A 261 -51.86 -52.86 -7.05
N LEU A 262 -52.81 -52.15 -7.65
CA LEU A 262 -53.56 -52.65 -8.80
C LEU A 262 -52.62 -52.89 -9.99
N PHE A 263 -51.76 -51.93 -10.33
CA PHE A 263 -50.75 -52.09 -11.37
C PHE A 263 -49.77 -53.24 -11.08
N LYS A 264 -49.32 -53.40 -9.83
CA LYS A 264 -48.49 -54.53 -9.41
C LYS A 264 -49.22 -55.86 -9.64
N LYS A 265 -50.49 -55.96 -9.25
CA LYS A 265 -51.31 -57.16 -9.43
C LYS A 265 -51.58 -57.48 -10.91
N THR A 266 -51.76 -56.47 -11.75
CA THR A 266 -51.94 -56.63 -13.21
C THR A 266 -50.64 -57.04 -13.90
N ASN A 267 -49.48 -56.59 -13.40
CA ASN A 267 -48.16 -56.98 -13.90
C ASN A 267 -47.79 -58.42 -13.50
N GLU A 268 -48.19 -58.87 -12.31
CA GLU A 268 -48.02 -60.27 -11.87
C GLU A 268 -48.88 -61.24 -12.70
N THR A 269 -50.05 -60.83 -13.20
CA THR A 269 -50.88 -61.65 -14.11
C THR A 269 -50.35 -61.77 -15.53
N LYS A 270 -49.30 -61.05 -15.92
CA LYS A 270 -48.69 -61.14 -17.27
C LYS A 270 -47.47 -62.07 -17.36
N TYR A 271 -47.01 -62.64 -16.24
CA TYR A 271 -45.86 -63.54 -16.18
C TYR A 271 -46.17 -64.82 -15.40
N THR A 272 -47.03 -65.67 -15.95
CA THR A 272 -47.06 -67.09 -15.60
C THR A 272 -47.08 -67.92 -16.88
N PRO A 273 -45.99 -68.63 -17.25
CA PRO A 273 -46.03 -69.62 -18.30
C PRO A 273 -46.69 -70.90 -17.78
N THR A 274 -47.58 -71.44 -18.60
CA THR A 274 -48.25 -72.73 -18.49
C THR A 274 -47.27 -73.89 -18.31
N VAL A 275 -47.42 -74.68 -17.24
CA VAL A 275 -47.00 -76.09 -17.21
C VAL A 275 -48.02 -76.88 -16.40
N ASP A 276 -48.83 -77.66 -17.10
CA ASP A 276 -49.61 -78.77 -16.55
C ASP A 276 -48.69 -79.90 -16.09
N ASN A 277 -49.03 -80.56 -14.98
CA ASN A 277 -49.04 -82.04 -14.86
C ASN A 277 -49.46 -82.52 -13.44
N SER A 278 -50.72 -82.94 -13.36
CA SER A 278 -51.28 -84.16 -12.74
C SER A 278 -50.55 -84.96 -11.62
N LYS A 279 -51.40 -85.48 -10.70
CA LYS A 279 -51.23 -86.56 -9.67
C LYS A 279 -50.83 -86.01 -8.29
N SER A 280 -51.57 -86.15 -7.20
CA SER A 280 -52.18 -87.34 -6.59
C SER A 280 -53.17 -86.84 -5.50
N LEU A 281 -54.46 -87.26 -5.48
CA LEU A 281 -54.99 -88.25 -4.51
C LEU A 281 -54.36 -88.10 -3.11
N VAL A 282 -55.08 -87.74 -2.04
CA VAL A 282 -56.14 -88.53 -1.41
C VAL A 282 -57.07 -87.66 -0.56
N LEU A 283 -58.36 -88.00 -0.63
CA LEU A 283 -59.49 -87.59 0.19
C LEU A 283 -59.53 -88.43 1.47
N VAL A 284 -59.90 -87.88 2.63
CA VAL A 284 -60.82 -88.47 3.62
C VAL A 284 -61.02 -87.52 4.83
N PRO A 285 -62.21 -87.49 5.46
CA PRO A 285 -62.83 -86.29 6.03
C PRO A 285 -63.17 -86.42 7.54
N ASN A 286 -64.04 -85.51 7.99
CA ASN A 286 -64.87 -85.52 9.21
C ASN A 286 -64.19 -85.11 10.52
N ASN A 287 -64.54 -83.95 11.07
CA ASN A 287 -65.73 -83.65 11.90
C ASN A 287 -65.47 -83.98 13.37
N ASN A 288 -65.53 -82.98 14.25
CA ASN A 288 -66.69 -82.80 15.13
C ASN A 288 -66.47 -81.65 16.12
N GLU A 289 -67.58 -80.98 16.37
CA GLU A 289 -67.87 -80.09 17.49
C GLU A 289 -67.55 -80.75 18.84
N LEU A 290 -66.82 -80.06 19.73
CA LEU A 290 -67.23 -79.64 21.09
C LEU A 290 -66.08 -78.86 21.77
#